data_AF-A0A7J3W870-F1
#
_entry.id   AF-A0A7J3W870-F1
#
_cell.length_a   1.000
_cell.length_b   1.000
_cell.length_c   1.000
_cell.angle_alpha   90.00
_cell.angle_beta   90.00
_cell.angle_gamma   90.00
#
_symmetry.space_group_name_H-M   'P 1'
#
loop_
_entity.id
_entity.type
_entity.pdbx_description
1 polymer ?
#
loop_
_entity_poly.entity_id
_entity_poly.type
_entity_poly.pdbx_seq_one_letter_code
_entity_poly.pdbx_strand_id
1 'polypeptide(L)'
;SKNGKADIIKVQMNVKSIEGFSGHSDRRQLLSYVKRLSPRPKMVIVCHGEAQKTQNLSSAISHVFKLPAIAPRNLESIRLR
;
A
#
# COMPACT_ATOMS: atom_id res chain seq x y z
N SER A 1 -3.04 -0.90 37.10
CA SER A 1 -1.69 -0.65 37.60
C SER A 1 -1.74 0.51 38.57
N LYS A 2 -1.19 0.35 39.78
CA LYS A 2 -1.16 1.42 40.80
C LYS A 2 -0.15 2.49 40.33
N ASN A 3 -0.63 3.71 40.07
CA ASN A 3 0.14 4.95 39.79
C ASN A 3 0.64 5.22 38.36
N GLY A 4 -0.08 4.82 37.31
CA GLY A 4 0.08 5.40 35.95
C GLY A 4 1.44 5.19 35.28
N LYS A 5 2.34 4.37 35.85
CA LYS A 5 3.60 3.98 35.23
C LYS A 5 3.35 2.86 34.22
N ALA A 6 3.99 2.94 33.07
CA ALA A 6 3.93 1.89 32.07
C ALA A 6 4.67 0.64 32.56
N ASP A 7 4.01 -0.51 32.53
CA ASP A 7 4.59 -1.79 32.90
C ASP A 7 5.21 -2.45 31.66
N ILE A 8 6.49 -2.84 31.75
CA ILE A 8 7.19 -3.53 30.65
C ILE A 8 6.88 -5.03 30.72
N ILE A 9 6.27 -5.57 29.67
CA ILE A 9 5.95 -7.00 29.57
C ILE A 9 7.01 -7.69 28.71
N LYS A 10 7.72 -8.67 29.28
CA LYS A 10 8.67 -9.52 28.54
C LYS A 10 7.91 -10.65 27.85
N VAL A 11 7.82 -10.60 26.53
CA VAL A 11 7.19 -11.66 25.72
C VAL A 11 8.16 -12.83 25.55
N GLN A 12 7.85 -13.99 26.16
CA GLN A 12 8.67 -15.21 26.07
C GLN A 12 8.05 -16.31 25.17
N MET A 13 6.88 -16.05 24.58
CA MET A 13 6.24 -16.99 23.65
C MET A 13 6.87 -16.92 22.25
N ASN A 14 6.71 -18.01 21.48
CA ASN A 14 7.10 -18.02 20.07
C ASN A 14 6.15 -17.14 19.24
N VAL A 15 6.71 -16.21 18.48
CA VAL A 15 5.96 -15.29 17.60
C VAL A 15 6.23 -15.68 16.15
N LYS A 16 5.18 -16.02 15.42
CA LYS A 16 5.24 -16.31 13.99
C LYS A 16 4.21 -15.47 13.25
N SER A 17 4.62 -14.84 12.16
CA SER A 17 3.73 -14.18 11.21
C SER A 17 3.40 -15.17 10.10
N ILE A 18 2.13 -15.45 9.88
CA ILE A 18 1.67 -16.26 8.75
C ILE A 18 1.17 -15.30 7.68
N GLU A 19 1.88 -15.24 6.56
CA GLU A 19 1.51 -14.42 5.42
C GLU A 19 0.49 -15.15 4.53
N GLY A 20 -0.31 -14.39 3.77
CA GLY A 20 -1.24 -14.94 2.77
C GLY A 20 -2.73 -14.98 3.16
N PHE A 21 -3.10 -14.58 4.38
CA PHE A 21 -4.49 -14.58 4.86
C PHE A 21 -5.08 -13.18 5.11
N SER A 22 -4.39 -12.10 4.71
CA SER A 22 -4.82 -10.72 5.01
C SER A 22 -6.00 -10.23 4.19
N GLY A 23 -6.42 -10.95 3.15
CA GLY A 23 -7.43 -10.50 2.18
C GLY A 23 -6.98 -9.36 1.26
N HIS A 24 -5.80 -8.79 1.48
CA HIS A 24 -5.21 -7.78 0.61
C HIS A 24 -4.39 -8.42 -0.50
N SER A 25 -4.52 -7.87 -1.70
CA SER A 25 -3.68 -8.28 -2.83
C SER A 25 -2.22 -7.98 -2.56
N ASP A 26 -1.36 -8.95 -2.84
CA ASP A 26 0.09 -8.75 -2.81
C ASP A 26 0.55 -7.82 -3.96
N ARG A 27 1.84 -7.47 -3.95
CA ARG A 27 2.42 -6.57 -4.96
C ARG A 27 2.27 -7.10 -6.39
N ARG A 28 2.44 -8.40 -6.61
CA ARG A 28 2.36 -9.01 -7.94
C ARG A 28 0.92 -9.04 -8.44
N GLN A 29 -0.03 -9.32 -7.54
CA GLN A 29 -1.46 -9.31 -7.81
C GLN A 29 -1.93 -7.90 -8.17
N LEU A 30 -1.48 -6.85 -7.45
CA LEU A 30 -1.80 -5.45 -7.77
C LEU A 30 -1.29 -5.04 -9.17
N LEU A 31 -0.04 -5.37 -9.51
CA LEU A 31 0.48 -5.09 -10.86
C LEU A 31 -0.29 -5.87 -11.93
N SER A 32 -0.63 -7.12 -11.65
CA SER A 32 -1.42 -7.95 -12.56
C SER A 32 -2.84 -7.43 -12.74
N TYR A 33 -3.43 -6.85 -11.69
CA TYR A 33 -4.72 -6.17 -11.76
C TYR A 33 -4.66 -4.98 -12.71
N VAL A 34 -3.69 -4.08 -12.54
CA VAL A 34 -3.49 -2.93 -13.44
C VAL A 34 -3.26 -3.38 -14.90
N LYS A 35 -2.48 -4.44 -15.12
CA LYS A 35 -2.24 -5.00 -16.46
C LYS A 35 -3.51 -5.43 -17.18
N ARG A 36 -4.52 -5.94 -16.44
CA ARG A 36 -5.75 -6.50 -17.00
C ARG A 36 -6.90 -5.50 -17.15
N LEU A 37 -6.76 -4.27 -16.66
CA LEU A 37 -7.81 -3.26 -16.76
C LEU A 37 -8.09 -2.91 -18.23
N SER A 38 -9.36 -3.02 -18.62
CA SER A 38 -9.88 -2.64 -19.93
C SER A 38 -11.19 -1.85 -19.75
N PRO A 39 -11.34 -0.65 -20.34
CA PRO A 39 -10.33 0.06 -21.13
C PRO A 39 -9.12 0.47 -20.28
N ARG A 40 -7.97 0.66 -20.96
CA ARG A 40 -6.73 1.05 -20.28
C ARG A 40 -6.92 2.41 -19.58
N PRO A 41 -6.59 2.55 -18.28
CA PRO A 41 -6.80 3.79 -17.55
C PRO A 41 -5.86 4.90 -18.04
N LYS A 42 -6.34 6.15 -17.99
CA LYS A 42 -5.54 7.35 -18.30
C LYS A 42 -4.53 7.69 -17.20
N MET A 43 -4.83 7.35 -15.96
CA MET A 43 -4.00 7.59 -14.76
C MET A 43 -4.36 6.58 -13.67
N VAL A 44 -3.40 6.23 -12.82
CA VAL A 44 -3.63 5.43 -11.61
C VAL A 44 -3.26 6.24 -10.36
N ILE A 45 -4.17 6.29 -9.39
CA ILE A 45 -3.92 6.93 -8.09
C ILE A 45 -3.75 5.82 -7.06
N VAL A 46 -2.57 5.74 -6.44
CA VAL A 46 -2.23 4.75 -5.42
C VAL A 46 -2.46 5.37 -4.05
N CYS A 47 -3.29 4.72 -3.23
CA CYS A 47 -3.63 5.15 -1.88
C CYS A 47 -3.51 3.97 -0.89
N HIS A 48 -4.01 4.17 0.33
CA HIS A 48 -4.17 3.15 1.38
C HIS A 48 -2.96 2.19 1.53
N GLY A 49 -1.87 2.74 2.05
CA GLY A 49 -0.68 1.99 2.42
C GLY A 49 0.33 2.91 3.10
N GLU A 50 1.39 2.33 3.67
CA GLU A 50 2.51 3.12 4.18
C GLU A 50 3.10 4.00 3.06
N ALA A 51 3.55 5.20 3.42
CA ALA A 51 4.00 6.21 2.47
C ALA A 51 5.05 5.68 1.46
N GLN A 52 6.02 4.89 1.94
CA GLN A 52 7.04 4.32 1.07
C GLN A 52 6.45 3.25 0.13
N LYS A 53 5.51 2.43 0.62
CA LYS A 53 4.90 1.35 -0.17
C LYS A 53 4.03 1.91 -1.29
N THR A 54 3.25 2.96 -1.03
CA THR A 54 2.42 3.62 -2.04
C THR A 54 3.26 4.32 -3.11
N GLN A 55 4.33 5.02 -2.71
CA GLN A 55 5.27 5.65 -3.64
C GLN A 55 6.03 4.63 -4.51
N ASN A 56 6.45 3.51 -3.92
CA ASN A 56 7.13 2.43 -4.66
C ASN A 56 6.19 1.77 -5.67
N LEU A 57 4.92 1.57 -5.30
CA LEU A 57 3.93 0.98 -6.19
C LEU A 57 3.55 1.92 -7.34
N SER A 58 3.33 3.22 -7.07
CA SER A 58 3.06 4.20 -8.13
C SER A 58 4.22 4.31 -9.11
N SER A 59 5.47 4.35 -8.62
CA SER A 59 6.67 4.34 -9.45
C SER A 59 6.77 3.08 -10.31
N ALA A 60 6.46 1.91 -9.74
CA ALA A 60 6.46 0.65 -10.47
C ALA A 60 5.39 0.60 -11.56
N ILE A 61 4.16 1.06 -11.27
CA ILE A 61 3.07 1.14 -12.24
C ILE A 61 3.46 2.08 -13.39
N SER A 62 3.97 3.26 -13.07
CA SER A 62 4.44 4.22 -14.07
C SER A 62 5.53 3.64 -14.96
N HIS A 63 6.52 2.95 -14.38
CA HIS A 63 7.64 2.40 -15.13
C HIS A 63 7.24 1.21 -16.01
N VAL A 64 6.47 0.26 -15.46
CA VAL A 64 6.08 -0.99 -16.14
C VAL A 64 5.05 -0.72 -17.23
N PHE A 65 4.02 0.07 -16.93
CA PHE A 65 2.92 0.26 -17.85
C PHE A 65 3.08 1.50 -18.72
N LYS A 66 4.00 2.42 -18.44
CA LYS A 66 4.15 3.70 -19.17
C LYS A 66 2.86 4.52 -19.14
N LEU A 67 2.23 4.62 -17.97
CA LEU A 67 1.06 5.47 -17.72
C LEU A 67 1.28 6.31 -16.46
N PRO A 68 0.68 7.51 -16.34
CA PRO A 68 0.81 8.33 -15.14
C PRO A 68 0.28 7.60 -13.90
N ALA A 69 1.12 7.41 -12.88
CA ALA A 69 0.68 6.95 -11.59
C ALA A 69 1.25 7.80 -10.44
N ILE A 70 0.39 8.17 -9.50
CA ILE A 70 0.70 9.09 -8.40
C ILE A 70 0.25 8.52 -7.05
N ALA A 71 0.93 8.89 -5.98
CA ALA A 71 0.56 8.57 -4.61
C ALA A 71 0.42 9.88 -3.81
N PRO A 72 -0.77 10.50 -3.80
CA PRO A 72 -0.96 11.80 -3.18
C PRO A 72 -0.83 11.72 -1.66
N ARG A 73 -0.45 12.84 -1.05
CA ARG A 73 -0.49 13.04 0.40
C ARG A 73 -1.89 13.47 0.83
N ASN A 74 -2.22 13.23 2.09
CA ASN A 74 -3.45 13.76 2.68
C ASN A 74 -3.50 15.29 2.47
N LEU A 75 -4.68 15.79 2.12
CA LEU A 75 -4.96 17.20 1.80
C LEU A 75 -4.44 17.69 0.43
N GLU A 76 -3.79 16.85 -0.38
CA GLU A 76 -3.54 17.18 -1.79
C GLU A 76 -4.81 17.02 -2.63
N SER A 77 -4.98 17.88 -3.63
CA SER A 77 -6.09 17.83 -4.59
C SER A 77 -5.58 17.46 -5.97
N ILE A 78 -6.21 16.47 -6.60
CA ILE A 78 -5.91 16.05 -7.98
C ILE A 78 -7.08 16.47 -8.88
N ARG A 79 -6.80 17.26 -9.91
CA ARG A 79 -7.80 17.61 -10.93
C ARG A 79 -7.83 16.55 -12.03
N LEU A 80 -8.95 15.86 -12.17
CA LEU A 80 -9.21 14.95 -13.29
C LEU A 80 -9.82 15.75 -14.46
N ARG A 81 -9.45 15.39 -15.70
CA ARG A 81 -9.97 15.99 -16.94
C ARG A 81 -10.52 14.89 -17.85
#